data_AF-A0A0P0CT51-F1
#
_entry.id   AF-A0A0P0CT51-F1
#
_cell.length_a   1.000
_cell.length_b   1.000
_cell.length_c   1.000
_cell.angle_alpha   90.00
_cell.angle_beta   90.00
_cell.angle_gamma   90.00
#
_symmetry.space_group_name_H-M   'P 1'
#
loop_
_entity.id
_entity.type
_entity.pdbx_description
1 polymer ?
#
loop_
_entity_poly.entity_id
_entity_poly.type
_entity_poly.pdbx_seq_one_letter_code
_entity_poly.pdbx_strand_id
1 'polypeptide(L)' 'MRELVKSEIDKLQMSIIRSATNVEEVQAVLGIFAQMRELTNQLPEGTTKAKGAKRGRKAGFKNKEQQEG' A
#
# COMPACT_ATOMS: atom_id res chain seq x y z
N MET A 1 0.82 -3.15 -3.65
CA MET A 1 -0.25 -3.25 -4.65
C MET A 1 -1.61 -3.46 -3.99
N ARG A 2 -1.81 -4.53 -3.21
CA ARG A 2 -3.03 -4.79 -2.43
C ARG A 2 -3.50 -3.62 -1.56
N GLU A 3 -2.61 -3.04 -0.74
CA GLU A 3 -2.94 -1.88 0.11
C GLU A 3 -3.31 -0.63 -0.69
N LEU A 4 -2.69 -0.45 -1.87
CA LEU A 4 -3.00 0.66 -2.78
C LEU A 4 -4.41 0.49 -3.35
N VAL A 5 -4.78 -0.73 -3.74
CA VAL A 5 -6.13 -1.07 -4.23
C VAL A 5 -7.18 -0.90 -3.14
N LYS A 6 -6.92 -1.36 -1.90
CA LYS A 6 -7.83 -1.14 -0.77
C LYS A 6 -8.08 0.35 -0.52
N SER A 7 -7.02 1.17 -0.56
CA SER A 7 -7.15 2.62 -0.35
C SER A 7 -7.99 3.30 -1.42
N GLU A 8 -7.85 2.92 -2.69
CA GLU A 8 -8.68 3.47 -3.77
C GLU A 8 -10.14 3.01 -3.68
N ILE A 9 -10.39 1.76 -3.29
CA ILE A 9 -11.73 1.24 -3.02
C ILE A 9 -12.41 2.05 -1.91
N ASP A 10 -11.71 2.35 -0.81
CA ASP A 10 -12.25 3.13 0.30
C ASP A 10 -12.58 4.57 -0.09
N LYS A 11 -11.73 5.22 -0.91
CA LYS A 11 -12.00 6.56 -1.45
C LYS A 11 -13.23 6.57 -2.36
N LEU A 12 -13.36 5.56 -3.22
CA LEU A 12 -14.51 5.41 -4.11
C LEU A 12 -15.80 5.21 -3.30
N GLN A 13 -15.75 4.38 -2.26
CA GLN A 13 -16.87 4.17 -1.34
C GLN A 13 -17.33 5.48 -0.71
N MET A 14 -16.41 6.27 -0.14
CA MET A 14 -16.76 7.56 0.44
C MET A 14 -17.32 8.55 -0.58
N SER A 15 -16.80 8.56 -1.81
CA SER A 15 -17.31 9.44 -2.87
C SER A 15 -18.76 9.09 -3.23
N ILE A 16 -19.08 7.81 -3.38
CA ILE A 16 -20.41 7.35 -3.79
C ILE A 16 -21.42 7.54 -2.65
N ILE A 17 -21.04 7.23 -1.39
CA ILE A 17 -21.90 7.44 -0.22
C ILE A 17 -22.26 8.92 -0.08
N ARG A 18 -21.33 9.83 -0.37
CA ARG A 18 -21.59 11.28 -0.31
C ARG A 18 -22.62 11.75 -1.34
N SER A 19 -22.78 11.04 -2.45
CA SER A 19 -23.78 11.31 -3.48
C SER A 19 -25.09 10.52 -3.31
N ALA A 20 -25.15 9.59 -2.35
CA ALA A 20 -26.35 8.79 -2.11
C ALA A 20 -27.46 9.65 -1.51
N THR A 21 -28.69 9.43 -1.98
CA THR A 21 -29.86 10.25 -1.61
C THR A 21 -30.68 9.64 -0.49
N ASN A 22 -30.51 8.35 -0.24
CA ASN A 22 -31.26 7.58 0.76
C ASN A 22 -30.42 6.47 1.38
N VAL A 23 -30.93 5.90 2.48
CA VAL A 23 -30.23 4.88 3.27
C VAL A 23 -30.13 3.55 2.52
N GLU A 24 -31.10 3.22 1.67
CA GLU A 24 -31.12 1.97 0.90
C GLU A 24 -29.98 1.95 -0.14
N GLU A 25 -29.75 3.07 -0.84
CA GLU A 25 -28.61 3.25 -1.74
C GLU A 25 -27.28 3.10 -1.00
N VAL A 26 -27.16 3.71 0.19
CA VAL A 26 -25.96 3.57 1.03
C VAL A 26 -25.72 2.12 1.40
N GLN A 27 -26.77 1.38 1.80
CA GLN A 27 -26.66 -0.03 2.16
C GLN A 27 -26.26 -0.92 0.97
N ALA A 28 -26.86 -0.69 -0.21
CA ALA A 28 -26.52 -1.41 -1.42
C ALA A 28 -25.04 -1.17 -1.81
N VAL A 29 -24.60 0.09 -1.76
CA VAL A 29 -23.22 0.48 -2.03
C VAL A 29 -22.26 -0.19 -1.05
N LEU A 30 -22.53 -0.14 0.25
CA LEU A 30 -21.71 -0.79 1.28
C LEU A 30 -21.61 -2.32 1.06
N GLY A 31 -22.69 -2.97 0.61
CA GLY A 31 -22.69 -4.39 0.28
C GLY A 31 -21.75 -4.73 -0.89
N ILE A 32 -21.77 -3.94 -1.95
CA ILE A 32 -20.87 -4.10 -3.11
C ILE A 32 -19.40 -3.91 -2.67
N PHE A 33 -19.14 -2.88 -1.87
CA PHE A 33 -17.79 -2.60 -1.39
C PHE A 33 -17.24 -3.67 -0.43
N ALA A 34 -18.10 -4.31 0.37
CA ALA A 34 -17.73 -5.45 1.19
C ALA A 34 -17.23 -6.63 0.33
N GLN A 35 -17.94 -6.95 -0.75
CA GLN A 35 -17.54 -8.00 -1.70
C GLN A 35 -16.22 -7.64 -2.42
N MET A 36 -16.06 -6.37 -2.83
CA MET A 36 -14.81 -5.91 -3.45
C MET A 36 -13.61 -6.01 -2.50
N ARG A 37 -13.79 -5.70 -1.22
CA ARG A 37 -12.74 -5.88 -0.19
C ARG A 37 -12.37 -7.34 0.00
N GLU A 38 -13.34 -8.24 -0.03
CA GLU A 38 -13.10 -9.68 0.07
C GLU A 38 -12.28 -10.21 -1.11
N LEU A 39 -12.61 -9.81 -2.34
CA LEU A 39 -11.82 -10.13 -3.54
C LEU A 39 -10.41 -9.53 -3.47
N THR A 40 -10.29 -8.30 -2.98
CA THR A 40 -8.98 -7.62 -2.78
C THR A 40 -8.15 -8.34 -1.72
N ASN A 41 -8.79 -9.02 -0.76
CA ASN A 41 -8.08 -9.80 0.24
C ASN A 41 -7.46 -11.09 -0.31
N GLN A 42 -7.97 -11.57 -1.44
CA GLN A 42 -7.42 -12.73 -2.15
C GLN A 42 -6.26 -12.35 -3.10
N LEU A 43 -6.06 -11.04 -3.37
CA LEU A 43 -4.92 -10.60 -4.16
C LEU A 43 -3.62 -10.89 -3.41
N PRO A 44 -2.61 -11.46 -4.10
CA PRO A 44 -1.30 -11.67 -3.50
C PRO A 44 -0.75 -10.35 -2.99
N GLU A 45 -0.23 -10.37 -1.77
CA GLU A 45 0.61 -9.26 -1.29
C GLU A 45 1.81 -9.22 -2.20
N GLY A 46 1.77 -8.31 -3.19
CA GLY A 46 2.82 -8.17 -4.18
C GLY A 46 4.16 -8.26 -3.50
N THR A 47 5.01 -9.17 -3.98
CA THR A 47 6.35 -9.42 -3.46
C THR A 47 7.22 -8.17 -3.65
N THR A 48 7.04 -7.16 -2.81
CA THR A 48 8.03 -6.14 -2.51
C THR A 48 8.98 -6.64 -1.43
N LYS A 49 9.45 -7.88 -1.58
CA LYS A 49 10.81 -8.21 -1.19
C LYS A 49 11.59 -8.23 -2.48
N ALA A 50 12.10 -7.06 -2.87
CA ALA A 50 13.25 -7.04 -3.75
C ALA A 50 14.32 -7.90 -3.07
N LYS A 51 14.52 -9.13 -3.56
CA LYS A 51 15.63 -9.98 -3.15
C LYS A 51 16.89 -9.16 -3.36
N GLY A 52 17.48 -8.72 -2.24
CA GLY A 52 18.79 -8.08 -2.14
C GLY A 52 19.27 -7.38 -3.40
N ALA A 53 18.83 -6.14 -3.62
CA ALA A 53 19.77 -5.19 -4.20
C ALA A 53 20.92 -5.12 -3.18
N LYS A 54 22.06 -5.74 -3.51
CA LYS A 54 23.32 -5.56 -2.80
C LYS A 54 23.48 -4.04 -2.68
N ARG A 55 23.12 -3.47 -1.52
CA ARG A 55 23.48 -2.10 -1.16
C ARG A 55 24.98 -2.09 -1.37
N GLY A 56 25.42 -1.35 -2.39
CA GLY A 56 26.83 -1.19 -2.68
C GLY A 56 27.53 -0.94 -1.35
N ARG A 57 28.57 -1.71 -1.05
CA ARG A 57 29.49 -1.36 0.02
C ARG A 57 29.86 0.08 -0.27
N LYS A 58 29.34 1.04 0.50
CA LYS A 58 30.06 2.28 0.71
C LYS A 58 31.34 1.80 1.38
N ALA A 59 32.40 1.67 0.59
CA ALA A 59 33.75 1.62 1.12
C ALA A 59 33.84 2.87 1.99
N GLY A 60 33.85 2.67 3.31
CA GLY A 60 34.07 3.74 4.24
C GLY A 60 35.40 4.36 3.88
N PHE A 61 35.36 5.59 3.37
CA PHE A 61 36.48 6.50 3.49
C PHE A 61 36.75 6.64 4.99
N LYS A 62 37.62 5.78 5.53
CA LYS A 62 38.29 6.01 6.81
C LYS A 62 39.69 6.52 6.47
N ASN A 63 39.82 7.82 6.70
CA ASN A 63 41.03 8.60 6.59
C ASN A 63 42.21 7.87 7.24
N LYS A 64 43.30 7.71 6.48
CA LYS A 64 44.64 7.54 7.02
C LYS A 64 45.10 8.92 7.52
N GLU A 65 44.84 9.23 8.79
CA GLU A 65 45.65 10.21 9.53
C GLU A 65 45.76 9.69 10.97
N GLN A 66 46.96 9.85 11.54
CA GLN A 66 47.45 9.35 12.84
C GLN A 66 48.15 7.98 12.82
N GLN A 67 49.35 7.97 12.25
CA GLN A 67 50.50 7.29 12.85
C GLN A 67 51.78 7.99 12.36
N GLU A 68 52.09 9.14 12.94
CA GLU A 68 53.47 9.61 13.09
C GLU A 68 53.61 10.08 14.54
N GLY A 69 54.22 9.21 15.33
CA GLY A 69 54.85 9.46 16.62
C GLY A 69 56.14 8.66 16.60
#